data_AF-A0AAW4RVP7-F1
#
_entry.id   AF-A0AAW4RVP7-F1
#
_cell.length_a   1.000
_cell.length_b   1.000
_cell.length_c   1.000
_cell.angle_alpha   90.00
_cell.angle_beta   90.00
_cell.angle_gamma   90.00
#
_symmetry.space_group_name_H-M   'P 1'
#
loop_
_entity.id
_entity.type
_entity.pdbx_description
1 polymer ?
#
loop_
_entity_poly.entity_id
_entity_poly.type
_entity_poly.pdbx_seq_one_letter_code
_entity_poly.pdbx_strand_id
1 'polypeptide(L)'
;MPDGKWAQTTLAESVVGVHHRKADAIAFARAARKAEESGLQYGVELEHRPDNPHDSNAIAVIGVSEQKGWFSRRIGRWHIGYLDRDVASEIISDLVSNGTAVAAELYSIYEGKDGFLDFKVIVLAPPGHSTKVRLRGKP
;
A
#
# COMPACT_ATOMS: atom_id res chain seq x y z
N MET A 1 -2.59 7.40 -9.89
CA MET A 1 -3.85 7.29 -9.13
C MET A 1 -4.99 7.78 -10.03
N PRO A 2 -6.20 7.21 -9.99
CA PRO A 2 -7.33 7.71 -10.77
C PRO A 2 -7.68 9.16 -10.38
N ASP A 3 -8.15 9.94 -11.35
CA ASP A 3 -8.58 11.33 -11.13
C ASP A 3 -9.82 11.37 -10.22
N GLY A 4 -9.73 12.08 -9.10
CA GLY A 4 -10.85 12.21 -8.15
C GLY A 4 -10.41 12.72 -6.77
N LYS A 5 -11.37 13.19 -5.96
CA LYS A 5 -11.14 13.52 -4.55
C LYS A 5 -11.05 12.23 -3.76
N TRP A 6 -9.91 11.91 -3.17
CA TRP A 6 -9.73 10.73 -2.31
C TRP A 6 -9.86 11.12 -0.83
N ALA A 7 -10.40 10.22 0.00
CA ALA A 7 -10.52 10.38 1.43
C ALA A 7 -9.77 9.25 2.16
N GLN A 8 -9.08 9.61 3.24
CA GLN A 8 -8.41 8.64 4.11
C GLN A 8 -9.44 7.77 4.81
N THR A 9 -9.33 6.45 4.62
CA THR A 9 -10.24 5.46 5.20
C THR A 9 -9.62 4.76 6.41
N THR A 10 -8.29 4.78 6.54
CA THR A 10 -7.54 4.31 7.71
C THR A 10 -6.68 5.42 8.31
N LEU A 11 -6.08 5.15 9.47
CA LEU A 11 -4.88 5.87 9.90
C LEU A 11 -3.67 5.35 9.09
N ALA A 12 -2.46 5.74 9.51
CA ALA A 12 -1.25 5.13 8.98
C ALA A 12 -1.10 3.70 9.54
N GLU A 13 -1.29 2.72 8.66
CA GLU A 13 -1.21 1.29 8.97
C GLU A 13 0.17 0.75 8.67
N SER A 14 0.68 -0.14 9.52
CA SER A 14 1.96 -0.81 9.27
C SER A 14 1.78 -1.94 8.26
N VAL A 15 2.69 -2.05 7.31
CA VAL A 15 2.74 -3.20 6.40
C VAL A 15 3.30 -4.39 7.16
N VAL A 16 2.53 -5.48 7.23
CA VAL A 16 2.94 -6.70 7.94
C VAL A 16 3.64 -7.68 7.01
N GLY A 17 4.42 -8.60 7.59
CA GLY A 17 5.12 -9.65 6.83
C GLY A 17 6.33 -9.16 6.01
N VAL A 18 6.78 -7.90 6.19
CA VAL A 18 7.91 -7.29 5.47
C VAL A 18 9.18 -8.14 5.58
N HIS A 19 9.43 -8.76 6.73
CA HIS A 19 10.59 -9.62 6.96
C HIS A 19 10.61 -10.88 6.08
N HIS A 20 9.43 -11.43 5.72
CA HIS A 20 9.32 -12.53 4.75
C HIS A 20 9.55 -12.06 3.30
N ARG A 21 9.52 -10.74 3.07
CA ARG A 21 9.72 -10.07 1.77
C ARG A 21 10.96 -9.20 1.77
N LYS A 22 11.95 -9.49 2.62
CA LYS A 22 13.11 -8.60 2.89
C LYS A 22 13.84 -8.15 1.61
N ALA A 23 14.04 -9.04 0.64
CA ALA A 23 14.71 -8.70 -0.61
C ALA A 23 13.92 -7.66 -1.43
N ASP A 24 12.62 -7.89 -1.61
CA ASP A 24 11.70 -7.00 -2.32
C ASP A 24 11.52 -5.67 -1.59
N ALA A 25 11.38 -5.72 -0.26
CA ALA A 25 11.30 -4.56 0.61
C ALA A 25 12.54 -3.66 0.49
N ILE A 26 13.75 -4.25 0.56
CA ILE A 26 15.01 -3.50 0.39
C ILE A 26 15.11 -2.93 -1.03
N ALA A 27 14.75 -3.70 -2.05
CA ALA A 27 14.80 -3.26 -3.44
C ALA A 27 13.87 -2.07 -3.68
N PHE A 28 12.64 -2.13 -3.15
CA PHE A 28 11.69 -1.03 -3.22
C PHE A 28 12.16 0.20 -2.45
N ALA A 29 12.63 0.06 -1.20
CA ALA A 29 13.10 1.19 -0.41
C ALA A 29 14.23 1.97 -1.11
N ARG A 30 15.17 1.25 -1.75
CA ARG A 30 16.24 1.84 -2.56
C ARG A 30 15.70 2.52 -3.82
N ALA A 31 14.74 1.88 -4.50
CA ALA A 31 14.12 2.44 -5.71
C ALA A 31 13.34 3.72 -5.40
N ALA A 32 12.55 3.73 -4.32
CA ALA A 32 11.78 4.88 -3.86
C ALA A 32 12.70 6.07 -3.53
N ARG A 33 13.78 5.85 -2.77
CA ARG A 33 14.77 6.90 -2.46
C ARG A 33 15.40 7.49 -3.73
N LYS A 34 15.82 6.63 -4.67
CA LYS A 34 16.39 7.08 -5.94
C LYS A 34 15.38 7.84 -6.79
N ALA A 35 14.12 7.41 -6.81
CA ALA A 35 13.05 8.09 -7.52
C ALA A 35 12.79 9.47 -6.92
N GLU A 36 12.71 9.58 -5.60
CA GLU A 36 12.59 10.85 -4.88
C GLU A 36 13.73 11.82 -5.21
N GLU A 37 14.99 11.37 -5.10
CA GLU A 37 16.17 12.17 -5.48
C GLU A 37 16.16 12.63 -6.95
N SER A 38 15.51 11.85 -7.82
CA SER A 38 15.43 12.11 -9.25
C SER A 38 14.14 12.84 -9.68
N GLY A 39 13.25 13.19 -8.75
CA GLY A 39 11.93 13.76 -9.07
C GLY A 39 11.01 12.84 -9.87
N LEU A 40 11.17 11.52 -9.72
CA LEU A 40 10.36 10.48 -10.34
C LEU A 40 9.28 9.96 -9.39
N GLN A 41 8.23 9.37 -9.95
CA GLN A 41 7.11 8.88 -9.15
C GLN A 41 7.46 7.60 -8.40
N TYR A 42 6.96 7.50 -7.16
CA TYR A 42 7.00 6.29 -6.34
C TYR A 42 5.77 6.24 -5.43
N GLY A 43 5.45 5.06 -4.91
CA GLY A 43 4.32 4.87 -4.01
C GLY A 43 4.02 3.39 -3.78
N VAL A 44 2.76 3.10 -3.45
CA VAL A 44 2.27 1.73 -3.26
C VAL A 44 0.96 1.50 -3.99
N GLU A 45 0.69 0.25 -4.32
CA GLU A 45 -0.58 -0.25 -4.81
C GLU A 45 -1.09 -1.35 -3.88
N LEU A 46 -2.41 -1.54 -3.85
CA LEU A 46 -3.08 -2.62 -3.10
C LEU A 46 -3.60 -3.66 -4.09
N GLU A 47 -3.34 -4.93 -3.82
CA GLU A 47 -3.81 -6.06 -4.64
C GLU A 47 -4.56 -7.05 -3.74
N HIS A 48 -5.87 -7.23 -3.98
CA HIS A 48 -6.66 -8.25 -3.28
C HIS A 48 -6.23 -9.65 -3.74
N ARG A 49 -5.98 -10.54 -2.77
CA ARG A 49 -5.50 -11.92 -2.95
C ARG A 49 -6.50 -12.93 -2.40
N PRO A 50 -7.67 -13.11 -3.06
CA PRO A 50 -8.67 -14.10 -2.63
C PRO A 50 -8.17 -15.55 -2.74
N ASP A 51 -7.10 -15.76 -3.50
CA ASP A 51 -6.39 -17.03 -3.68
C ASP A 51 -5.39 -17.34 -2.55
N ASN A 52 -5.19 -16.44 -1.58
CA ASN A 52 -4.24 -16.67 -0.50
C ASN A 52 -4.75 -17.82 0.41
N PRO A 53 -3.94 -18.88 0.62
CA PRO A 53 -4.37 -20.07 1.36
C PRO A 53 -4.61 -19.84 2.86
N HIS A 54 -4.13 -18.72 3.41
CA HIS A 54 -4.25 -18.41 4.83
C HIS A 54 -5.36 -17.40 5.14
N ASP A 55 -5.77 -16.60 4.16
CA ASP A 55 -6.70 -15.48 4.35
C ASP A 55 -7.28 -15.00 3.01
N SER A 56 -8.55 -15.28 2.75
CA SER A 56 -9.24 -14.84 1.52
C SER A 56 -9.42 -13.31 1.42
N ASN A 57 -9.25 -12.59 2.53
CA ASN A 57 -9.33 -11.13 2.56
C ASN A 57 -7.94 -10.48 2.43
N ALA A 58 -6.87 -11.27 2.25
CA ALA A 58 -5.52 -10.74 2.17
C ALA A 58 -5.39 -9.65 1.09
N ILE A 59 -4.82 -8.51 1.48
CA ILE A 59 -4.47 -7.43 0.55
C ILE A 59 -2.95 -7.30 0.56
N ALA A 60 -2.32 -7.65 -0.56
CA ALA A 60 -0.90 -7.45 -0.77
C ALA A 60 -0.59 -5.96 -1.00
N VAL A 61 0.51 -5.50 -0.41
CA VAL A 61 1.05 -4.16 -0.62
C VAL A 61 2.20 -4.26 -1.62
N ILE A 62 2.03 -3.61 -2.75
CA ILE A 62 2.99 -3.62 -3.86
C ILE A 62 3.68 -2.25 -3.92
N GLY A 63 4.97 -2.20 -3.60
CA GLY A 63 5.78 -1.01 -3.83
C GLY A 63 5.93 -0.75 -5.33
N VAL A 64 5.76 0.49 -5.76
CA VAL A 64 5.89 0.91 -7.16
C VAL A 64 6.82 2.11 -7.30
N SER A 65 7.69 2.09 -8.31
CA SER A 65 8.64 3.19 -8.54
C SER A 65 9.00 3.31 -10.02
N GLU A 66 8.95 4.54 -10.52
CA GLU A 66 9.54 4.92 -11.80
C GLU A 66 11.07 4.84 -11.72
N GLN A 67 11.65 4.13 -12.69
CA GLN A 67 13.09 3.99 -12.85
C GLN A 67 13.52 4.61 -14.18
N LYS A 68 14.55 5.46 -14.12
CA LYS A 68 15.18 6.04 -15.30
C LYS A 68 15.99 4.98 -16.03
N GLY A 69 15.54 4.59 -17.21
CA GLY A 69 16.35 3.89 -18.21
C GLY A 69 17.06 4.87 -19.14
N TRP A 70 17.97 4.34 -19.96
CA TRP A 70 18.75 5.16 -20.90
C TRP A 70 17.88 5.76 -22.02
N PHE A 71 16.79 5.10 -22.40
CA PHE A 71 15.86 5.54 -23.46
C PHE A 71 14.38 5.45 -23.09
N SER A 72 14.03 5.04 -21.87
CA SER A 72 12.64 4.94 -21.43
C SER A 72 12.52 5.00 -19.90
N ARG A 73 11.31 5.28 -19.42
CA ARG A 73 10.95 5.05 -18.02
C ARG A 73 10.43 3.62 -17.88
N ARG A 74 10.83 2.93 -16.81
CA ARG A 74 10.31 1.61 -16.44
C ARG A 74 9.62 1.72 -15.09
N ILE A 75 8.51 1.01 -14.91
CA ILE A 75 7.84 0.91 -13.61
C ILE A 75 8.30 -0.41 -12.97
N GLY A 76 9.02 -0.30 -11.85
CA GLY A 76 9.30 -1.46 -11.00
C GLY A 76 8.15 -1.71 -10.04
N ARG A 77 7.88 -2.99 -9.75
CA ARG A 77 6.85 -3.47 -8.82
C ARG A 77 7.49 -4.49 -7.87
N TRP A 78 7.25 -4.36 -6.57
CA TRP A 78 7.79 -5.26 -5.54
C TRP A 78 6.73 -5.59 -4.52
N HIS A 79 6.56 -6.88 -4.20
CA HIS A 79 5.63 -7.29 -3.15
C HIS A 79 6.31 -7.12 -1.79
N ILE A 80 5.98 -6.05 -1.07
CA ILE A 80 6.70 -5.65 0.15
C ILE A 80 6.05 -6.20 1.43
N GLY A 81 4.81 -6.66 1.37
CA GLY A 81 4.11 -7.29 2.48
C GLY A 81 2.60 -7.27 2.27
N TYR A 82 1.85 -7.28 3.36
CA TYR A 82 0.39 -7.24 3.37
C TYR A 82 -0.12 -6.13 4.28
N LEU A 83 -1.38 -5.72 4.09
CA LEU A 83 -2.11 -5.06 5.16
C LEU A 83 -2.32 -6.04 6.32
N ASP A 84 -2.44 -5.52 7.54
CA ASP A 84 -2.84 -6.33 8.68
C ASP A 84 -4.18 -7.03 8.39
N ARG A 85 -4.36 -8.25 8.91
CA ARG A 85 -5.54 -9.09 8.63
C ARG A 85 -6.84 -8.37 8.96
N ASP A 86 -6.92 -7.70 10.10
CA ASP A 86 -8.16 -7.08 10.55
C ASP A 86 -8.50 -5.87 9.69
N VAL A 87 -7.49 -5.07 9.34
CA VAL A 87 -7.62 -3.96 8.39
C VAL A 87 -8.05 -4.49 7.02
N ALA A 88 -7.39 -5.52 6.51
CA ALA A 88 -7.69 -6.10 5.21
C ALA A 88 -9.13 -6.63 5.16
N SER A 89 -9.57 -7.36 6.20
CA SER A 89 -10.94 -7.82 6.33
C SER A 89 -11.94 -6.67 6.30
N GLU A 90 -11.67 -5.59 7.03
CA GLU A 90 -12.54 -4.41 7.09
C GLU A 90 -12.64 -3.70 5.72
N ILE A 91 -11.51 -3.56 5.03
CA ILE A 91 -11.47 -2.94 3.70
C ILE A 91 -12.22 -3.81 2.66
N ILE A 92 -12.06 -5.13 2.71
CA ILE A 92 -12.76 -6.04 1.82
C ILE A 92 -14.27 -6.02 2.07
N SER A 93 -14.70 -6.11 3.33
CA SER A 93 -16.14 -6.14 3.67
C SER A 93 -16.84 -4.82 3.34
N ASP A 94 -16.22 -3.70 3.71
CA ASP A 94 -16.91 -2.41 3.70
C ASP A 94 -16.86 -1.75 2.32
N LEU A 95 -15.76 -1.96 1.58
CA LEU A 95 -15.46 -1.21 0.37
C LEU A 95 -15.42 -2.12 -0.85
N VAL A 96 -14.48 -3.08 -0.90
CA VAL A 96 -14.20 -3.83 -2.11
C VAL A 96 -15.37 -4.73 -2.51
N SER A 97 -16.01 -5.40 -1.55
CA SER A 97 -17.19 -6.26 -1.81
C SER A 97 -18.39 -5.49 -2.37
N ASN A 98 -18.45 -4.19 -2.11
CA ASN A 98 -19.48 -3.29 -2.62
C ASN A 98 -19.08 -2.61 -3.94
N GLY A 99 -17.97 -3.04 -4.57
CA GLY A 99 -17.44 -2.46 -5.80
C GLY A 99 -16.79 -1.08 -5.62
N THR A 100 -16.50 -0.67 -4.39
CA THR A 100 -15.83 0.61 -4.12
C THR A 100 -14.34 0.47 -4.39
N ALA A 101 -13.80 1.33 -5.26
CA ALA A 101 -12.38 1.36 -5.55
C ALA A 101 -11.58 1.80 -4.31
N VAL A 102 -10.42 1.18 -4.11
CA VAL A 102 -9.47 1.54 -3.05
C VAL A 102 -8.11 1.86 -3.64
N ALA A 103 -7.39 2.78 -2.99
CA ALA A 103 -6.02 3.12 -3.30
C ALA A 103 -5.21 3.16 -2.00
N ALA A 104 -3.90 3.36 -2.09
CA ALA A 104 -3.06 3.60 -0.93
C ALA A 104 -2.05 4.71 -1.18
N GLU A 105 -1.78 5.47 -0.14
CA GLU A 105 -0.68 6.42 -0.06
C GLU A 105 0.45 5.80 0.77
N LEU A 106 1.68 5.91 0.28
CA LEU A 106 2.86 5.54 1.06
C LEU A 106 3.12 6.67 2.06
N TYR A 107 2.93 6.39 3.35
CA TYR A 107 3.08 7.39 4.41
C TYR A 107 4.52 7.51 4.90
N SER A 108 5.22 6.38 5.09
CA SER A 108 6.63 6.40 5.49
C SER A 108 7.35 5.12 5.13
N ILE A 109 8.65 5.25 4.84
CA ILE A 109 9.63 4.16 4.83
C ILE A 109 10.62 4.44 5.97
N TYR A 110 10.71 3.53 6.94
CA TYR A 110 11.68 3.61 8.03
C TYR A 110 12.74 2.52 7.87
N GLU A 111 14.01 2.93 7.94
CA GLU A 111 15.18 2.04 7.90
C GLU A 111 15.96 2.15 9.22
N GLY A 112 15.98 1.06 9.98
CA GLY A 112 16.72 0.93 11.24
C GLY A 112 18.18 0.51 11.03
N LYS A 113 19.01 0.65 12.07
CA LYS A 113 20.47 0.40 12.03
C LYS A 113 20.87 -1.03 11.63
N ASP A 114 19.98 -2.01 11.80
CA ASP A 114 20.25 -3.43 11.51
C ASP A 114 19.60 -3.91 10.19
N GLY A 115 19.24 -2.97 9.30
CA GLY A 115 18.50 -3.27 8.08
C GLY A 115 17.06 -3.72 8.36
N PHE A 116 16.53 -3.34 9.53
CA PHE A 116 15.10 -3.37 9.80
C PHE A 116 14.40 -2.37 8.89
N LEU A 117 13.34 -2.82 8.21
CA LEU A 117 12.51 -1.98 7.38
C LEU A 117 11.07 -2.03 7.88
N ASP A 118 10.48 -0.85 8.04
CA ASP A 118 9.06 -0.67 8.30
C ASP A 118 8.45 0.25 7.25
N PHE A 119 7.26 -0.10 6.79
CA PHE A 119 6.51 0.67 5.80
C PHE A 119 5.16 1.00 6.40
N LYS A 120 4.75 2.26 6.28
CA LYS A 120 3.40 2.67 6.66
C LYS A 120 2.64 3.17 5.46
N VAL A 121 1.38 2.80 5.38
CA VAL A 121 0.47 3.17 4.29
C VAL A 121 -0.82 3.73 4.85
N ILE A 122 -1.47 4.61 4.09
CA ILE A 122 -2.83 5.07 4.38
C ILE A 122 -3.73 4.56 3.26
N VAL A 123 -4.77 3.80 3.59
CA VAL A 123 -5.75 3.35 2.62
C VAL A 123 -6.69 4.51 2.29
N LEU A 124 -6.98 4.65 1.01
CA LEU A 124 -7.81 5.71 0.45
C LEU A 124 -9.03 5.12 -0.26
N ALA A 125 -10.15 5.83 -0.19
CA ALA A 125 -11.38 5.52 -0.91
C ALA A 125 -12.04 6.81 -1.41
N PRO A 126 -13.03 6.72 -2.33
CA PRO A 126 -13.83 7.88 -2.72
C PRO A 126 -14.49 8.59 -1.51
N PRO A 127 -14.90 9.87 -1.66
CA PRO A 127 -15.52 10.62 -0.58
C PRO A 127 -16.81 9.93 -0.11
N GLY A 128 -17.09 9.99 1.19
CA GLY A 128 -18.18 9.24 1.82
C GLY A 128 -17.72 7.95 2.50
N HIS A 129 -16.48 7.51 2.25
CA HIS A 129 -15.90 6.30 2.87
C HIS A 129 -14.73 6.61 3.82
N SER A 130 -14.67 7.82 4.37
CA SER A 130 -13.59 8.18 5.30
C SER A 130 -13.70 7.41 6.63
N THR A 131 -12.61 7.32 7.38
CA THR A 131 -12.59 6.65 8.70
C THR A 131 -13.71 7.17 9.60
N LYS A 132 -13.90 8.50 9.63
CA LYS A 132 -14.95 9.15 10.43
C LYS A 132 -16.36 8.72 10.03
N VAL A 133 -16.62 8.53 8.73
CA VAL A 133 -17.93 8.09 8.25
C VAL A 133 -18.14 6.61 8.56
N ARG A 134 -17.13 5.77 8.32
CA ARG A 134 -17.19 4.33 8.60
C ARG A 134 -17.36 4.02 10.09
N LEU A 135 -16.69 4.76 10.97
CA LEU A 135 -16.85 4.62 12.43
C LEU A 135 -18.23 5.06 12.95
N ARG A 136 -18.91 5.99 12.27
CA ARG A 136 -20.27 6.44 12.66
C ARG A 136 -21.37 5.48 12.20
N GLY A 137 -21.09 4.61 11.23
CA GLY A 137 -22.06 3.67 10.66
C GLY A 137 -22.04 2.28 11.30
N LYS A 138 -21.08 1.99 12.20
CA LYS A 138 -21.07 0.73 12.95
C LYS A 138 -22.12 0.81 14.08
N PRO A 139 -23.08 -0.13 14.16
CA PRO A 139 -24.13 -0.15 15.18
C PRO A 139 -23.58 -0.38 16.59
#